data_AF-A0A7W5HIB3-F1
#
_entry.id   AF-A0A7W5HIB3-F1
#
_cell.length_a   1.000
_cell.length_b   1.000
_cell.length_c   1.000
_cell.angle_alpha   90.00
_cell.angle_beta   90.00
_cell.angle_gamma   90.00
#
_symmetry.space_group_name_H-M   'P 1'
#
loop_
_entity.id
_entity.type
_entity.pdbx_description
1 polymer ?
#
loop_
_entity_poly.entity_id
_entity_poly.type
_entity_poly.pdbx_seq_one_letter_code
_entity_poly.pdbx_strand_id
1 'polypeptide(L)'
;MQSEFETADSSSLVSLAEKHGLYNDIYRMSESDLEHYLGSMLSLSHAQADYLARSLDVPVHLFRAVSEPTDNPMRGWDAIVPRAALLVQDVPGDHGSMVREPYVGILADTLWECMLAAEKDNNRLLSRAGSCLVALNLPSLRPTMSYLLVPGAGATPAMFADLAGRLPSQAAVFGLQPAGMDALSDIPDSDIDFAARRYAAEVVERIPCGDIHLVGHSFGGWVATELARLLEEQGYFVRTLTLIDSSAPGGKAIPDLTDVEILMSLVGIYEDLASADMCVRRDAIAVMSHTDRIKLVQQKLVEHNLLDHRVDISLIDNVFKVFAACLRTPYLPTPGREGTVKLIVLHDERLDERGNDERKRALVQGWSRVFPELTYVDGDATHSRALREPFVGRLASLILE
;
A
#
# COMPACT_ATOMS: atom_id res chain seq x y z
N MET A 1 35.69 20.92 -21.96
CA MET A 1 34.74 19.79 -21.91
C MET A 1 33.31 20.32 -22.00
N GLN A 2 32.81 21.07 -21.01
CA GLN A 2 31.43 21.58 -20.97
C GLN A 2 31.01 22.38 -22.23
N SER A 3 31.83 23.34 -22.69
CA SER A 3 31.54 24.13 -23.89
C SER A 3 31.61 23.35 -25.22
N GLU A 4 32.26 22.18 -25.26
CA GLU A 4 32.33 21.34 -26.46
C GLU A 4 31.08 20.44 -26.58
N PHE A 5 30.50 20.02 -25.44
CA PHE A 5 29.25 19.23 -25.39
C PHE A 5 28.00 20.08 -25.64
N GLU A 6 27.99 21.35 -25.22
CA GLU A 6 26.84 22.26 -25.37
C GLU A 6 26.50 22.62 -26.82
N THR A 7 27.44 22.48 -27.76
CA THR A 7 27.26 22.84 -29.17
C THR A 7 27.27 21.63 -30.11
N ALA A 8 27.39 20.41 -29.58
CA ALA A 8 27.48 19.19 -30.37
C ALA A 8 26.09 18.69 -30.80
N ASP A 9 25.95 18.32 -32.07
CA ASP A 9 24.79 17.58 -32.55
C ASP A 9 24.83 16.10 -32.11
N SER A 10 23.73 15.38 -32.28
CA SER A 10 23.59 13.98 -31.87
C SER A 10 24.70 13.08 -32.44
N SER A 11 25.11 13.31 -33.69
CA SER A 11 26.21 12.59 -34.35
C SER A 11 27.59 12.91 -33.77
N SER A 12 27.78 14.11 -33.23
CA SER A 12 29.07 14.59 -32.70
C SER A 12 29.31 14.21 -31.24
N LEU A 13 28.25 13.91 -30.48
CA LEU A 13 28.31 13.53 -29.06
C LEU A 13 29.08 12.22 -28.83
N VAL A 14 28.96 11.26 -29.74
CA VAL A 14 29.65 9.96 -29.67
C VAL A 14 31.17 10.15 -29.80
N SER A 15 31.62 10.92 -30.80
CA SER A 15 33.04 11.22 -30.99
C SER A 15 33.63 12.09 -29.88
N LEU A 16 32.82 12.95 -29.26
CA LEU A 16 33.25 13.74 -28.10
C LEU A 16 33.39 12.88 -26.84
N ALA A 17 32.49 11.90 -26.64
CA ALA A 17 32.61 10.91 -25.58
C ALA A 17 33.88 10.06 -25.75
N GLU A 18 34.19 9.62 -26.98
CA GLU A 18 35.42 8.88 -27.33
C GLU A 18 36.68 9.68 -26.98
N LYS A 19 36.71 10.95 -27.38
CA LYS A 19 37.84 11.86 -27.15
C LYS A 19 38.14 12.07 -25.66
N HIS A 20 37.13 12.03 -24.80
CA HIS A 20 37.24 12.30 -23.37
C HIS A 20 37.17 11.04 -22.48
N GLY A 21 37.11 9.84 -23.09
CA GLY A 21 37.17 8.56 -22.37
C GLY A 21 35.96 8.28 -21.48
N LEU A 22 34.79 8.81 -21.82
CA LEU A 22 33.56 8.61 -21.07
C LEU A 22 32.97 7.22 -21.39
N TYR A 23 33.00 6.31 -20.40
CA TYR A 23 32.40 4.95 -20.37
C TYR A 23 32.53 4.06 -21.64
N ASN A 24 33.31 2.98 -21.51
CA ASN A 24 33.67 2.05 -22.61
C ASN A 24 32.52 1.31 -23.32
N ASP A 25 31.29 1.30 -22.79
CA ASP A 25 30.16 0.56 -23.37
C ASP A 25 29.23 1.43 -24.23
N ILE A 26 29.33 2.76 -24.15
CA ILE A 26 28.54 3.70 -24.97
C ILE A 26 28.91 3.57 -26.45
N TYR A 27 30.16 3.21 -26.75
CA TYR A 27 30.70 3.07 -28.12
C TYR A 27 30.15 1.90 -28.93
N ARG A 28 29.35 1.02 -28.30
CA ARG A 28 28.73 -0.15 -28.96
C ARG A 28 27.22 0.01 -29.19
N MET A 29 26.65 1.12 -28.74
CA MET A 29 25.22 1.39 -28.82
C MET A 29 24.84 1.87 -30.22
N SER A 30 23.69 1.44 -30.72
CA SER A 30 23.10 2.04 -31.92
C SER A 30 22.65 3.48 -31.63
N GLU A 31 22.45 4.30 -32.66
CA GLU A 31 21.96 5.68 -32.52
C GLU A 31 20.66 5.75 -31.69
N SER A 32 19.74 4.81 -31.91
CA SER A 32 18.49 4.70 -31.14
C SER A 32 18.71 4.30 -29.66
N ASP A 33 19.71 3.46 -29.38
CA ASP A 33 20.03 3.07 -28.00
C ASP A 33 20.69 4.23 -27.25
N LEU A 34 21.50 5.04 -27.95
CA LEU A 34 22.13 6.24 -27.42
C LEU A 34 21.08 7.30 -27.07
N GLU A 35 20.12 7.56 -27.96
CA GLU A 35 19.01 8.48 -27.70
C GLU A 35 18.17 8.03 -26.50
N HIS A 36 17.86 6.73 -26.40
CA HIS A 36 17.13 6.18 -25.27
C HIS A 36 17.90 6.30 -23.95
N TYR A 37 19.21 6.04 -23.99
CA TYR A 37 20.10 6.18 -22.84
C TYR A 37 20.20 7.65 -22.37
N LEU A 38 20.41 8.58 -23.30
CA LEU A 38 20.46 10.02 -22.99
C LEU A 38 19.11 10.55 -22.49
N GLY A 39 18.00 10.11 -23.10
CA GLY A 39 16.66 10.45 -22.64
C GLY A 39 16.37 9.93 -21.22
N SER A 40 16.84 8.72 -20.90
CA SER A 40 16.76 8.15 -19.55
C SER A 40 17.61 8.93 -18.54
N MET A 41 18.83 9.31 -18.93
CA MET A 41 19.73 10.14 -18.11
C MET A 41 19.15 11.54 -17.83
N LEU A 42 18.56 12.19 -18.84
CA LEU A 42 17.93 13.50 -18.69
C LEU A 42 16.70 13.42 -17.78
N SER A 43 15.89 12.37 -17.94
CA SER A 43 14.73 12.10 -17.09
C SER A 43 15.14 11.82 -15.65
N LEU A 44 16.22 11.06 -15.44
CA LEU A 44 16.78 10.79 -14.11
C LEU A 44 17.35 12.07 -13.49
N SER A 45 17.97 12.94 -14.29
CA SER A 45 18.49 14.24 -13.83
C SER A 45 17.38 15.20 -13.42
N HIS A 46 16.29 15.29 -14.18
CA HIS A 46 15.10 16.06 -13.78
C HIS A 46 14.45 15.46 -12.53
N ALA A 47 14.29 14.14 -12.48
CA ALA A 47 13.78 13.45 -11.30
C ALA A 47 14.64 13.74 -10.06
N GLN A 48 15.97 13.73 -10.18
CA GLN A 48 16.88 14.07 -9.08
C GLN A 48 16.79 15.55 -8.67
N ALA A 49 16.60 16.47 -9.60
CA ALA A 49 16.50 17.91 -9.29
C ALA A 49 15.21 18.24 -8.52
N ASP A 50 14.12 17.53 -8.81
CA ASP A 50 12.82 17.74 -8.19
C ASP A 50 12.56 16.81 -6.98
N TYR A 51 13.45 15.85 -6.74
CA TYR A 51 13.28 14.86 -5.66
C TYR A 51 13.64 15.44 -4.29
N LEU A 52 12.62 15.63 -3.46
CA LEU A 52 12.77 15.91 -2.04
C LEU A 52 12.56 14.62 -1.24
N ALA A 53 13.68 14.01 -0.84
CA ALA A 53 13.66 12.87 0.08
C ALA A 53 13.01 13.29 1.41
N ARG A 54 11.99 12.54 1.82
CA ARG A 54 11.30 12.74 3.11
C ARG A 54 12.09 12.06 4.22
N SER A 55 11.89 12.52 5.46
CA SER A 55 12.47 11.86 6.63
C SER A 55 12.00 10.41 6.69
N LEU A 56 12.93 9.49 6.93
CA LEU A 56 12.64 8.08 7.18
C LEU A 56 12.84 7.79 8.67
N ASP A 57 11.78 7.35 9.32
CA ASP A 57 11.80 7.01 10.76
C ASP A 57 11.97 5.49 10.99
N VAL A 58 12.44 4.77 9.96
CA VAL A 58 12.82 3.35 10.05
C VAL A 58 14.32 3.21 10.27
N PRO A 59 14.79 2.14 10.95
CA PRO A 59 16.18 1.75 10.91
C PRO A 59 16.64 1.54 9.46
N VAL A 60 17.65 2.28 9.03
CA VAL A 60 18.25 2.17 7.69
C VAL A 60 19.65 1.61 7.84
N HIS A 61 19.90 0.47 7.18
CA HIS A 61 21.23 -0.11 7.10
C HIS A 61 21.97 0.40 5.85
N LEU A 62 23.02 1.20 6.04
CA LEU A 62 23.89 1.69 4.97
C LEU A 62 25.12 0.79 4.85
N PHE A 63 25.19 -0.03 3.81
CA PHE A 63 26.37 -0.84 3.53
C PHE A 63 27.45 0.01 2.85
N ARG A 64 28.55 0.25 3.55
CA ARG A 64 29.64 1.13 3.14
C ARG A 64 30.85 0.32 2.72
N ALA A 65 31.28 0.53 1.48
CA ALA A 65 32.55 0.03 0.98
C ALA A 65 33.73 0.76 1.65
N VAL A 66 34.62 0.01 2.31
CA VAL A 66 35.72 0.58 3.13
C VAL A 66 36.89 1.13 2.31
N SER A 67 37.08 0.66 1.07
CA SER A 67 38.16 1.12 0.20
C SER A 67 37.85 2.43 -0.51
N GLU A 68 36.64 2.98 -0.33
CA GLU A 68 36.26 4.28 -0.89
C GLU A 68 36.52 5.41 0.11
N PRO A 69 37.40 6.36 -0.21
CA PRO A 69 37.55 7.58 0.57
C PRO A 69 36.22 8.34 0.59
N THR A 70 35.75 8.72 1.78
CA THR A 70 34.57 9.59 1.92
C THR A 70 34.78 10.57 3.07
N ASP A 71 34.47 11.84 2.82
CA ASP A 71 34.45 12.89 3.85
C ASP A 71 33.20 12.78 4.74
N ASN A 72 32.14 12.14 4.25
CA ASN A 72 30.95 11.81 5.02
C ASN A 72 30.75 10.28 5.10
N PRO A 73 31.06 9.65 6.25
CA PRO A 73 30.75 8.25 6.56
C PRO A 73 29.32 7.80 6.23
N MET A 74 28.35 8.71 6.36
CA MET A 74 26.92 8.48 6.17
C MET A 74 26.44 8.82 4.75
N ARG A 75 27.33 9.29 3.87
CA ARG A 75 27.06 9.63 2.46
C ARG A 75 25.84 10.54 2.25
N GLY A 76 25.56 11.42 3.22
CA GLY A 76 24.43 12.36 3.18
C GLY A 76 23.09 11.79 3.62
N TRP A 77 23.00 10.49 3.93
CA TRP A 77 21.77 9.87 4.44
C TRP A 77 21.36 10.41 5.81
N ASP A 78 22.30 10.96 6.58
CA ASP A 78 22.01 11.62 7.85
C ASP A 78 21.25 12.95 7.70
N ALA A 79 21.03 13.43 6.47
CA ALA A 79 20.14 14.55 6.18
C ALA A 79 18.65 14.15 6.17
N ILE A 80 18.35 12.87 5.98
CA ILE A 80 16.98 12.35 5.81
C ILE A 80 16.65 11.17 6.74
N VAL A 81 17.65 10.56 7.37
CA VAL A 81 17.46 9.53 8.40
C VAL A 81 18.05 10.06 9.71
N PRO A 82 17.30 10.06 10.82
CA PRO A 82 17.85 10.39 12.12
C PRO A 82 19.08 9.50 12.41
N ARG A 83 20.17 10.09 12.91
CA ARG A 83 21.43 9.33 13.16
C ARG A 83 21.26 8.12 14.08
N ALA A 84 20.29 8.15 14.98
CA ALA A 84 19.96 7.02 15.85
C ALA A 84 19.37 5.82 15.09
N ALA A 85 18.78 6.05 13.92
CA ALA A 85 18.20 5.05 13.04
C ALA A 85 19.09 4.68 11.85
N LEU A 86 20.21 5.39 11.61
CA LEU A 86 21.13 5.11 10.51
C LEU A 86 22.29 4.21 10.97
N LEU A 87 22.27 2.95 10.53
CA LEU A 87 23.20 1.90 10.92
C LEU A 87 24.17 1.61 9.78
N VAL A 88 25.44 2.01 9.92
CA VAL A 88 26.45 1.77 8.87
C VAL A 88 27.08 0.39 9.05
N GLN A 89 27.06 -0.41 7.99
CA GLN A 89 27.68 -1.72 7.90
C GLN A 89 28.87 -1.67 6.96
N ASP A 90 30.08 -1.90 7.48
CA ASP A 90 31.30 -1.85 6.66
C ASP A 90 31.50 -3.15 5.89
N VAL A 91 31.76 -3.01 4.59
CA VAL A 91 32.00 -4.13 3.69
C VAL A 91 33.35 -3.94 2.97
N PRO A 92 34.21 -4.96 2.92
CA PRO A 92 35.48 -4.90 2.20
C PRO A 92 35.32 -4.57 0.70
N GLY A 93 36.29 -3.83 0.16
CA GLY A 93 36.31 -3.43 -1.24
C GLY A 93 35.76 -2.02 -1.48
N ASP A 94 35.51 -1.72 -2.74
CA ASP A 94 34.83 -0.53 -3.27
C ASP A 94 33.38 -0.87 -3.70
N HIS A 95 32.62 0.12 -4.17
CA HIS A 95 31.21 -0.06 -4.57
C HIS A 95 31.01 -1.18 -5.60
N GLY A 96 31.96 -1.39 -6.52
CA GLY A 96 31.85 -2.41 -7.56
C GLY A 96 32.31 -3.79 -7.12
N SER A 97 33.35 -3.85 -6.29
CA SER A 97 33.94 -5.11 -5.83
C SER A 97 33.21 -5.72 -4.63
N MET A 98 32.51 -4.93 -3.81
CA MET A 98 31.76 -5.45 -2.65
C MET A 98 30.63 -6.44 -3.04
N VAL A 99 30.09 -6.32 -4.25
CA VAL A 99 29.03 -7.22 -4.79
C VAL A 99 29.60 -8.37 -5.64
N ARG A 100 30.92 -8.55 -5.67
CA ARG A 100 31.61 -9.59 -6.45
C ARG A 100 32.58 -10.37 -5.57
N GLU A 101 33.04 -11.50 -6.07
CA GLU A 101 34.13 -12.23 -5.42
C GLU A 101 35.39 -11.37 -5.32
N PRO A 102 36.12 -11.40 -4.19
CA PRO A 102 35.92 -12.29 -3.04
C PRO A 102 34.98 -11.75 -1.93
N TYR A 103 34.36 -10.57 -2.12
CA TYR A 103 33.68 -9.84 -1.04
C TYR A 103 32.17 -10.07 -0.96
N VAL A 104 31.55 -10.60 -2.01
CA VAL A 104 30.10 -10.86 -2.06
C VAL A 104 29.60 -11.77 -0.94
N GLY A 105 30.40 -12.75 -0.51
CA GLY A 105 30.07 -13.60 0.62
C GLY A 105 29.97 -12.82 1.95
N ILE A 106 30.92 -11.91 2.18
CA ILE A 106 30.95 -11.07 3.38
C ILE A 106 29.77 -10.10 3.38
N LEU A 107 29.45 -9.51 2.21
CA LEU A 107 28.26 -8.67 2.06
C LEU A 107 26.98 -9.46 2.38
N ALA A 108 26.86 -10.68 1.84
CA ALA A 108 25.69 -11.53 2.07
C ALA A 108 25.52 -11.91 3.54
N ASP A 109 26.59 -12.30 4.23
CA ASP A 109 26.55 -12.65 5.65
C ASP A 109 26.15 -11.43 6.50
N THR A 110 26.75 -10.26 6.24
CA THR A 110 26.42 -9.02 6.95
C THR A 110 24.96 -8.60 6.72
N LEU A 111 24.47 -8.75 5.49
CA LEU A 111 23.08 -8.47 5.14
C LEU A 111 22.13 -9.43 5.85
N TRP A 112 22.46 -10.72 5.87
CA TRP A 112 21.68 -11.75 6.54
C TRP A 112 21.56 -11.49 8.05
N GLU A 113 22.66 -11.12 8.72
CA GLU A 113 22.66 -10.75 10.14
C GLU A 113 21.77 -9.53 10.42
N CYS A 114 21.83 -8.51 9.57
CA CYS A 114 20.95 -7.34 9.67
C CYS A 114 19.48 -7.71 9.53
N MET A 115 19.14 -8.58 8.57
CA MET A 115 17.77 -9.06 8.36
C MET A 115 17.25 -9.83 9.58
N LEU A 116 18.06 -10.75 10.14
CA LEU A 116 17.68 -11.50 11.33
C LEU A 116 17.48 -10.62 12.57
N ALA A 117 18.30 -9.58 12.73
CA ALA A 117 18.15 -8.60 13.80
C ALA A 117 16.87 -7.78 13.61
N ALA A 118 16.62 -7.29 12.39
CA ALA A 118 15.42 -6.56 12.04
C ALA A 118 14.17 -7.41 12.25
N GLU A 119 14.17 -8.69 11.88
CA GLU A 119 13.03 -9.59 12.07
C GLU A 119 12.68 -9.80 13.56
N LYS A 120 13.69 -9.91 14.43
CA LYS A 120 13.47 -10.01 15.89
C LYS A 120 12.89 -8.73 16.48
N ASP A 121 13.39 -7.57 16.05
CA ASP A 121 12.85 -6.30 16.50
C ASP A 121 11.48 -6.01 15.89
N ASN A 122 11.22 -6.48 14.68
CA ASN A 122 9.91 -6.40 14.03
C ASN A 122 8.87 -7.23 14.81
N ASN A 123 9.19 -8.47 15.18
CA ASN A 123 8.33 -9.28 16.06
C ASN A 123 8.06 -8.60 17.41
N ARG A 124 9.02 -7.81 17.94
CA ARG A 124 8.80 -7.00 19.14
C ARG A 124 7.97 -5.75 18.89
N LEU A 125 8.13 -5.06 17.75
CA LEU A 125 7.32 -3.91 17.37
C LEU A 125 5.87 -4.32 17.12
N LEU A 126 5.66 -5.46 16.45
CA LEU A 126 4.34 -6.09 16.28
C LEU A 126 3.66 -6.36 17.63
N SER A 127 4.42 -6.69 18.67
CA SER A 127 3.88 -6.87 20.04
C SER A 127 3.66 -5.57 20.83
N ARG A 128 4.21 -4.44 20.38
CA ARG A 128 4.18 -3.13 21.08
C ARG A 128 3.33 -2.07 20.39
N ALA A 129 3.00 -2.24 19.11
CA ALA A 129 2.01 -1.42 18.44
C ALA A 129 0.67 -1.55 19.18
N GLY A 130 -0.10 -0.47 19.26
CA GLY A 130 -1.46 -0.55 19.79
C GLY A 130 -2.25 -1.66 19.11
N SER A 131 -3.24 -2.23 19.80
CA SER A 131 -4.02 -3.32 19.23
C SER A 131 -4.66 -2.89 17.92
N CYS A 132 -4.36 -3.63 16.86
CA CYS A 132 -5.01 -3.42 15.58
C CYS A 132 -6.41 -4.03 15.50
N LEU A 133 -6.84 -4.80 16.51
CA LEU A 133 -8.24 -5.20 16.66
C LEU A 133 -9.06 -4.12 17.39
N VAL A 134 -9.88 -3.41 16.62
CA VAL A 134 -10.87 -2.46 17.16
C VAL A 134 -12.18 -3.20 17.39
N ALA A 135 -12.62 -3.31 18.64
CA ALA A 135 -13.94 -3.86 18.96
C ALA A 135 -15.04 -2.89 18.50
N LEU A 136 -15.85 -3.32 17.53
CA LEU A 136 -16.97 -2.54 16.98
C LEU A 136 -18.30 -2.94 17.64
N ASN A 137 -18.47 -4.22 17.94
CA ASN A 137 -19.63 -4.75 18.66
C ASN A 137 -19.22 -6.01 19.43
N LEU A 138 -19.50 -6.07 20.73
CA LEU A 138 -19.20 -7.24 21.56
C LEU A 138 -20.46 -7.74 22.27
N PRO A 139 -20.75 -9.05 22.21
CA PRO A 139 -21.87 -9.63 22.93
C PRO A 139 -21.58 -9.65 24.43
N SER A 140 -22.66 -9.66 25.24
CA SER A 140 -22.54 -9.77 26.70
C SER A 140 -22.08 -11.16 27.18
N LEU A 141 -22.26 -12.19 26.35
CA LEU A 141 -21.83 -13.56 26.61
C LEU A 141 -20.58 -13.89 25.78
N ARG A 142 -19.84 -14.94 26.15
CA ARG A 142 -18.70 -15.39 25.34
C ARG A 142 -19.19 -15.77 23.94
N PRO A 143 -18.67 -15.14 22.88
CA PRO A 143 -19.07 -15.43 21.50
C PRO A 143 -18.58 -16.82 21.08
N THR A 144 -19.36 -17.50 20.24
CA THR A 144 -18.93 -18.73 19.53
C THR A 144 -18.48 -18.45 18.11
N MET A 145 -18.67 -17.21 17.62
CA MET A 145 -18.28 -16.75 16.29
C MET A 145 -17.83 -15.30 16.34
N SER A 146 -16.88 -14.94 15.46
CA SER A 146 -16.37 -13.59 15.33
C SER A 146 -16.35 -13.14 13.88
N TYR A 147 -16.74 -11.89 13.63
CA TYR A 147 -16.54 -11.21 12.35
C TYR A 147 -15.31 -10.33 12.44
N LEU A 148 -14.38 -10.49 11.49
CA LEU A 148 -13.24 -9.58 11.32
C LEU A 148 -13.44 -8.79 10.03
N LEU A 149 -13.58 -7.47 10.17
CA LEU A 149 -13.88 -6.53 9.10
C LEU A 149 -12.59 -5.81 8.69
N VAL A 150 -12.24 -5.94 7.41
CA VAL A 150 -10.97 -5.44 6.87
C VAL A 150 -11.24 -4.25 5.94
N PRO A 151 -10.78 -3.04 6.29
CA PRO A 151 -11.11 -1.83 5.54
C PRO A 151 -10.42 -1.77 4.18
N GLY A 152 -10.98 -0.96 3.29
CA GLY A 152 -10.38 -0.61 2.01
C GLY A 152 -9.16 0.29 2.15
N ALA A 153 -8.52 0.57 1.01
CA ALA A 153 -7.32 1.40 0.96
C ALA A 153 -7.58 2.79 1.57
N GLY A 154 -6.70 3.25 2.46
CA GLY A 154 -6.81 4.57 3.10
C GLY A 154 -8.00 4.74 4.05
N ALA A 155 -8.73 3.66 4.37
CA ALA A 155 -9.88 3.72 5.28
C ALA A 155 -9.55 3.13 6.66
N THR A 156 -10.46 3.31 7.62
CA THR A 156 -10.33 2.82 9.00
C THR A 156 -11.50 1.90 9.36
N PRO A 157 -11.37 1.05 10.39
CA PRO A 157 -12.47 0.27 10.97
C PRO A 157 -13.75 1.06 11.25
N ALA A 158 -13.66 2.37 11.50
CA ALA A 158 -14.82 3.22 11.76
C ALA A 158 -15.84 3.21 10.61
N MET A 159 -15.42 2.93 9.38
CA MET A 159 -16.33 2.80 8.23
C MET A 159 -17.35 1.67 8.38
N PHE A 160 -17.09 0.70 9.26
CA PHE A 160 -17.95 -0.46 9.50
C PHE A 160 -18.90 -0.30 10.69
N ALA A 161 -18.94 0.87 11.35
CA ALA A 161 -19.75 1.05 12.56
C ALA A 161 -21.25 0.69 12.34
N ASP A 162 -21.84 1.17 11.25
CA ASP A 162 -23.24 0.88 10.91
C ASP A 162 -23.45 -0.60 10.56
N LEU A 163 -22.47 -1.23 9.89
CA LEU A 163 -22.51 -2.65 9.55
C LEU A 163 -22.42 -3.52 10.81
N ALA A 164 -21.53 -3.18 11.75
CA ALA A 164 -21.34 -3.93 12.99
C ALA A 164 -22.61 -3.98 13.86
N GLY A 165 -23.44 -2.93 13.81
CA GLY A 165 -24.75 -2.90 14.46
C GLY A 165 -25.82 -3.79 13.82
N ARG A 166 -25.58 -4.29 12.60
CA ARG A 166 -26.53 -5.11 11.81
C ARG A 166 -26.13 -6.57 11.71
N LEU A 167 -24.92 -6.93 12.14
CA LEU A 167 -24.46 -8.31 12.25
C LEU A 167 -25.09 -9.01 13.49
N PRO A 168 -25.09 -10.36 13.55
CA PRO A 168 -25.74 -11.11 14.62
C PRO A 168 -25.28 -10.66 16.00
N SER A 169 -26.24 -10.36 16.89
CA SER A 169 -25.97 -9.82 18.23
C SER A 169 -25.16 -10.75 19.15
N GLN A 170 -25.07 -12.05 18.83
CA GLN A 170 -24.27 -13.03 19.54
C GLN A 170 -22.81 -13.15 19.04
N ALA A 171 -22.48 -12.50 17.92
CA ALA A 171 -21.14 -12.51 17.36
C ALA A 171 -20.30 -11.35 17.92
N ALA A 172 -19.01 -11.58 18.14
CA ALA A 172 -18.08 -10.48 18.33
C ALA A 172 -17.70 -9.89 16.96
N VAL A 173 -17.69 -8.57 16.83
CA VAL A 173 -17.35 -7.87 15.61
C VAL A 173 -16.15 -6.98 15.86
N PHE A 174 -15.07 -7.27 15.16
CA PHE A 174 -13.83 -6.51 15.21
C PHE A 174 -13.54 -5.91 13.84
N GLY A 175 -13.02 -4.69 13.80
CA GLY A 175 -12.41 -4.11 12.61
C GLY A 175 -10.90 -4.07 12.74
N LEU A 176 -10.20 -4.30 11.64
CA LEU A 176 -8.73 -4.34 11.60
C LEU A 176 -8.16 -2.96 11.24
N GLN A 177 -7.47 -2.34 12.18
CA GLN A 177 -6.85 -1.02 12.04
C GLN A 177 -5.55 -1.13 11.21
N PRO A 178 -5.48 -0.46 10.04
CA PRO A 178 -4.25 -0.38 9.28
C PRO A 178 -3.16 0.38 10.05
N ALA A 179 -1.92 -0.09 9.94
CA ALA A 179 -0.76 0.67 10.39
C ALA A 179 -0.63 1.97 9.57
N GLY A 180 -0.06 3.03 10.16
CA GLY A 180 0.04 4.33 9.49
C GLY A 180 -1.18 5.24 9.69
N MET A 181 -2.29 4.71 10.22
CA MET A 181 -3.57 5.43 10.34
C MET A 181 -3.87 5.95 11.77
N ASP A 182 -3.04 5.61 12.75
CA ASP A 182 -3.17 6.08 14.13
C ASP A 182 -1.88 6.76 14.61
N ALA A 183 -1.93 7.38 15.79
CA ALA A 183 -0.76 8.06 16.38
C ALA A 183 0.28 7.08 16.97
N LEU A 184 0.08 5.76 16.81
CA LEU A 184 0.92 4.72 17.41
C LEU A 184 1.88 4.09 16.38
N SER A 185 1.56 4.17 15.08
CA SER A 185 2.44 3.79 13.99
C SER A 185 2.28 4.76 12.82
N ASP A 186 3.33 5.53 12.52
CA ASP A 186 3.33 6.48 11.39
C ASP A 186 3.60 5.82 10.03
N ILE A 187 3.95 4.53 10.02
CA ILE A 187 4.39 3.81 8.83
C ILE A 187 3.31 2.79 8.43
N PRO A 188 2.78 2.86 7.19
CA PRO A 188 1.90 1.84 6.63
C PRO A 188 2.61 0.49 6.48
N ASP A 189 1.86 -0.61 6.51
CA ASP A 189 2.41 -1.93 6.18
C ASP A 189 2.98 -1.93 4.75
N SER A 190 4.13 -2.58 4.56
CA SER A 190 4.85 -2.60 3.28
C SER A 190 4.15 -3.45 2.20
N ASP A 191 3.43 -4.48 2.63
CA ASP A 191 2.76 -5.44 1.75
C ASP A 191 1.61 -6.19 2.47
N ILE A 192 0.90 -7.03 1.71
CA ILE A 192 -0.25 -7.79 2.19
C ILE A 192 0.14 -8.88 3.21
N ASP A 193 1.24 -9.60 3.00
CA ASP A 193 1.66 -10.71 3.88
C ASP A 193 2.05 -10.17 5.25
N PHE A 194 2.77 -9.05 5.29
CA PHE A 194 3.14 -8.37 6.52
C PHE A 194 1.90 -7.90 7.30
N ALA A 195 0.98 -7.20 6.64
CA ALA A 195 -0.28 -6.77 7.24
C ALA A 195 -1.07 -7.96 7.80
N ALA A 196 -1.22 -9.03 7.01
CA ALA A 196 -1.97 -10.22 7.39
C ALA A 196 -1.35 -10.98 8.57
N ARG A 197 -0.01 -11.08 8.65
CA ARG A 197 0.69 -11.68 9.80
C ARG A 197 0.49 -10.88 11.07
N ARG A 198 0.55 -9.54 10.99
CA ARG A 198 0.28 -8.65 12.13
C ARG A 198 -1.13 -8.87 12.67
N TYR A 199 -2.12 -8.93 11.78
CA TYR A 199 -3.50 -9.22 12.17
C TYR A 199 -3.67 -10.64 12.74
N ALA A 200 -3.07 -11.65 12.10
CA ALA A 200 -3.17 -13.04 12.55
C ALA A 200 -2.60 -13.22 13.95
N ALA A 201 -1.44 -12.61 14.25
CA ALA A 201 -0.82 -12.67 15.57
C ALA A 201 -1.75 -12.16 16.68
N GLU A 202 -2.39 -11.01 16.48
CA GLU A 202 -3.33 -10.48 17.47
C GLU A 202 -4.64 -11.27 17.55
N VAL A 203 -5.15 -11.79 16.43
CA VAL A 203 -6.34 -12.66 16.43
C VAL A 203 -6.05 -13.93 17.24
N VAL A 204 -4.91 -14.58 17.01
CA VAL A 204 -4.51 -15.80 17.73
C VAL A 204 -4.39 -15.55 19.23
N GLU A 205 -3.86 -14.38 19.61
CA GLU A 205 -3.71 -14.00 21.02
C GLU A 205 -5.05 -13.66 21.70
N ARG A 206 -5.95 -12.94 21.00
CA ARG A 206 -7.12 -12.29 21.62
C ARG A 206 -8.44 -13.00 21.37
N ILE A 207 -8.53 -13.83 20.33
CA ILE A 207 -9.74 -14.55 19.92
C ILE A 207 -9.46 -16.05 20.02
N PRO A 208 -9.40 -16.66 21.22
CA PRO A 208 -8.78 -17.97 21.43
C PRO A 208 -9.56 -19.16 20.83
N CYS A 209 -10.84 -18.99 20.50
CA CYS A 209 -11.66 -20.05 19.91
C CYS A 209 -12.93 -19.49 19.27
N GLY A 210 -13.50 -20.25 18.33
CA GLY A 210 -14.75 -19.94 17.67
C GLY A 210 -14.59 -19.82 16.16
N ASP A 211 -15.72 -19.77 15.48
CA ASP A 211 -15.75 -19.64 14.03
C ASP A 211 -15.37 -18.23 13.59
N ILE A 212 -14.56 -18.11 12.54
CA ILE A 212 -14.17 -16.81 11.99
C ILE A 212 -14.93 -16.55 10.69
N HIS A 213 -15.52 -15.36 10.59
CA HIS A 213 -16.11 -14.80 9.39
C HIS A 213 -15.28 -13.58 8.97
N LEU A 214 -14.62 -13.65 7.81
CA LEU A 214 -13.84 -12.56 7.28
C LEU A 214 -14.65 -11.75 6.28
N VAL A 215 -14.60 -10.44 6.39
CA VAL A 215 -15.25 -9.52 5.44
C VAL A 215 -14.22 -8.46 5.03
N GLY A 216 -13.80 -8.48 3.77
CA GLY A 216 -12.87 -7.50 3.21
C GLY A 216 -13.57 -6.56 2.25
N HIS A 217 -13.48 -5.25 2.47
CA HIS A 217 -13.97 -4.24 1.53
C HIS A 217 -12.83 -3.74 0.65
N SER A 218 -13.04 -3.70 -0.66
CA SER A 218 -12.05 -3.16 -1.60
C SER A 218 -10.66 -3.82 -1.42
N PHE A 219 -9.59 -3.04 -1.26
CA PHE A 219 -8.24 -3.54 -0.91
C PHE A 219 -8.22 -4.49 0.29
N GLY A 220 -9.11 -4.29 1.28
CA GLY A 220 -9.26 -5.17 2.43
C GLY A 220 -9.64 -6.61 2.05
N GLY A 221 -10.19 -6.83 0.84
CA GLY A 221 -10.40 -8.16 0.27
C GLY A 221 -9.09 -8.95 0.10
N TRP A 222 -8.01 -8.30 -0.33
CA TRP A 222 -6.69 -8.95 -0.48
C TRP A 222 -6.10 -9.34 0.86
N VAL A 223 -6.14 -8.40 1.81
CA VAL A 223 -5.71 -8.63 3.19
C VAL A 223 -6.54 -9.73 3.85
N ALA A 224 -7.87 -9.72 3.68
CA ALA A 224 -8.75 -10.74 4.22
C ALA A 224 -8.49 -12.13 3.60
N THR A 225 -8.17 -12.20 2.31
CA THR A 225 -7.77 -13.45 1.67
C THR A 225 -6.51 -14.03 2.32
N GLU A 226 -5.48 -13.22 2.49
CA GLU A 226 -4.21 -13.68 3.08
C GLU A 226 -4.35 -14.02 4.57
N LEU A 227 -5.10 -13.19 5.30
CA LEU A 227 -5.40 -13.43 6.71
C LEU A 227 -6.16 -14.75 6.90
N ALA A 228 -7.09 -15.09 6.00
CA ALA A 228 -7.80 -16.35 6.07
C ALA A 228 -6.85 -17.55 6.05
N ARG A 229 -5.93 -17.56 5.08
CA ARG A 229 -4.94 -18.63 4.91
C ARG A 229 -4.08 -18.76 6.17
N LEU A 230 -3.56 -17.64 6.67
CA LEU A 230 -2.73 -17.63 7.88
C LEU A 230 -3.49 -18.13 9.11
N LEU A 231 -4.76 -17.75 9.29
CA LEU A 231 -5.57 -18.23 10.40
C LEU A 231 -5.87 -19.74 10.29
N GLU A 232 -6.17 -20.23 9.10
CA GLU A 232 -6.39 -21.67 8.84
C GLU A 232 -5.13 -22.50 9.14
N GLU A 233 -3.96 -21.99 8.78
CA GLU A 233 -2.66 -22.61 9.13
C GLU A 233 -2.40 -22.65 10.65
N GLN A 234 -2.97 -21.71 11.40
CA GLN A 234 -2.93 -21.69 12.87
C GLN A 234 -4.08 -22.52 13.50
N GLY A 235 -4.85 -23.25 12.70
CA GLY A 235 -5.91 -24.15 13.17
C GLY A 235 -7.28 -23.49 13.41
N TYR A 236 -7.47 -22.24 12.98
CA TYR A 236 -8.79 -21.60 13.01
C TYR A 236 -9.68 -22.11 11.88
N PHE A 237 -10.98 -22.21 12.15
CA PHE A 237 -11.97 -22.51 11.13
C PHE A 237 -12.57 -21.21 10.59
N VAL A 238 -12.13 -20.78 9.40
CA VAL A 238 -12.66 -19.59 8.74
C VAL A 238 -13.86 -20.00 7.88
N ARG A 239 -15.07 -19.89 8.43
CA ARG A 239 -16.32 -20.34 7.79
C ARG A 239 -16.62 -19.63 6.47
N THR A 240 -16.44 -18.32 6.45
CA THR A 240 -16.76 -17.50 5.28
C THR A 240 -15.68 -16.45 5.03
N LEU A 241 -15.39 -16.20 3.76
CA LEU A 241 -14.72 -14.99 3.30
C LEU A 241 -15.63 -14.24 2.35
N THR A 242 -16.05 -13.05 2.77
CA THR A 242 -16.86 -12.16 1.96
C THR A 242 -16.00 -11.02 1.44
N LEU A 243 -15.96 -10.89 0.11
CA LEU A 243 -15.26 -9.84 -0.60
C LEU A 243 -16.30 -8.82 -1.06
N ILE A 244 -16.22 -7.58 -0.60
CA ILE A 244 -17.15 -6.51 -0.97
C ILE A 244 -16.46 -5.63 -2.00
N ASP A 245 -16.89 -5.79 -3.25
CA ASP A 245 -16.47 -4.99 -4.40
C ASP A 245 -14.95 -4.87 -4.55
N SER A 246 -14.26 -5.97 -4.25
CA SER A 246 -12.81 -6.09 -4.35
C SER A 246 -12.43 -6.57 -5.74
N SER A 247 -11.44 -5.93 -6.37
CA SER A 247 -10.81 -6.47 -7.57
C SER A 247 -9.98 -7.70 -7.25
N ALA A 248 -9.88 -8.64 -8.19
CA ALA A 248 -8.99 -9.78 -8.01
C ALA A 248 -7.52 -9.35 -8.18
N PRO A 249 -6.61 -9.87 -7.34
CA PRO A 249 -5.18 -9.63 -7.49
C PRO A 249 -4.61 -10.22 -8.79
N GLY A 250 -3.46 -9.71 -9.25
CA GLY A 250 -2.79 -10.16 -10.48
C GLY A 250 -3.02 -9.31 -11.73
N GLY A 251 -3.48 -8.06 -11.59
CA GLY A 251 -3.39 -7.04 -12.64
C GLY A 251 -1.94 -6.65 -12.93
N LYS A 252 -1.67 -6.03 -14.10
CA LYS A 252 -0.36 -5.39 -14.35
C LYS A 252 -0.06 -4.43 -13.20
N ALA A 253 1.18 -4.44 -12.69
CA ALA A 253 1.63 -3.45 -11.72
C ALA A 253 1.18 -2.07 -12.21
N ILE A 254 0.42 -1.36 -11.36
CA ILE A 254 0.00 0.00 -11.69
C ILE A 254 1.31 0.79 -11.81
N PRO A 255 1.56 1.48 -12.94
CA PRO A 255 2.78 2.26 -13.14
C PRO A 255 3.03 3.19 -11.95
N ASP A 256 4.29 3.63 -11.76
CA ASP A 256 4.71 4.54 -10.69
C ASP A 256 3.74 5.71 -10.52
N LEU A 257 2.77 5.54 -9.63
CA LEU A 257 1.71 6.53 -9.43
C LEU A 257 2.35 7.75 -8.76
N THR A 258 2.16 8.89 -9.40
CA THR A 258 2.56 10.17 -8.84
C THR A 258 1.67 10.54 -7.65
N ASP A 259 2.19 11.36 -6.74
CA ASP A 259 1.40 11.89 -5.62
C ASP A 259 0.11 12.59 -6.10
N VAL A 260 0.15 13.22 -7.28
CA VAL A 260 -1.02 13.86 -7.90
C VAL A 260 -2.08 12.83 -8.28
N GLU A 261 -1.70 11.70 -8.89
CA GLU A 261 -2.65 10.67 -9.31
C GLU A 261 -3.29 9.95 -8.13
N ILE A 262 -2.49 9.70 -7.10
CA ILE A 262 -2.97 9.11 -5.84
C ILE A 262 -3.96 10.07 -5.18
N LEU A 263 -3.61 11.35 -5.09
CA LEU A 263 -4.49 12.34 -4.48
C LEU A 263 -5.79 12.52 -5.27
N MET A 264 -5.74 12.55 -6.61
CA MET A 264 -6.94 12.61 -7.44
C MET A 264 -7.83 11.38 -7.26
N SER A 265 -7.24 10.19 -7.11
CA SER A 265 -7.99 8.97 -6.82
C SER A 265 -8.68 9.04 -5.46
N LEU A 266 -7.98 9.57 -4.45
CA LEU A 266 -8.54 9.79 -3.11
C LEU A 266 -9.67 10.84 -3.12
N VAL A 267 -9.49 11.95 -3.85
CA VAL A 267 -10.54 12.96 -4.06
C VAL A 267 -11.79 12.35 -4.68
N GLY A 268 -11.65 11.49 -5.70
CA GLY A 268 -12.79 10.83 -6.33
C GLY A 268 -13.61 9.97 -5.36
N ILE A 269 -12.96 9.33 -4.37
CA ILE A 269 -13.66 8.60 -3.30
C ILE A 269 -14.45 9.59 -2.41
N TYR A 270 -13.84 10.72 -2.06
CA TYR A 270 -14.51 11.73 -1.24
C TYR A 270 -15.66 12.42 -1.97
N GLU A 271 -15.54 12.68 -3.26
CA GLU A 271 -16.61 13.22 -4.09
C GLU A 271 -17.82 12.27 -4.16
N ASP A 272 -17.59 10.96 -4.28
CA ASP A 272 -18.65 9.95 -4.21
C ASP A 272 -19.33 9.93 -2.84
N LEU A 273 -18.54 10.02 -1.77
CA LEU A 273 -19.04 10.06 -0.39
C LEU A 273 -19.86 11.32 -0.11
N ALA A 274 -19.42 12.47 -0.64
CA ALA A 274 -20.14 13.74 -0.55
C ALA A 274 -21.31 13.83 -1.55
N SER A 275 -21.34 12.96 -2.56
CA SER A 275 -22.21 13.07 -3.74
C SER A 275 -22.14 14.48 -4.35
N ALA A 276 -20.92 15.03 -4.44
CA ALA A 276 -20.65 16.40 -4.88
C ALA A 276 -19.22 16.53 -5.44
N ASP A 277 -19.04 17.39 -6.45
CA ASP A 277 -17.73 17.78 -7.00
C ASP A 277 -17.00 18.71 -6.01
N MET A 278 -15.79 18.34 -5.60
CA MET A 278 -14.96 19.11 -4.66
C MET A 278 -14.15 20.20 -5.35
N CYS A 279 -14.20 20.26 -6.68
CA CYS A 279 -13.51 21.21 -7.54
C CYS A 279 -11.99 21.17 -7.41
N VAL A 280 -11.41 20.02 -7.05
CA VAL A 280 -9.96 19.82 -7.02
C VAL A 280 -9.49 19.43 -8.43
N ARG A 281 -8.68 20.29 -9.05
CA ARG A 281 -8.25 20.12 -10.45
C ARG A 281 -6.81 19.62 -10.54
N ARG A 282 -6.58 18.62 -11.40
CA ARG A 282 -5.28 17.94 -11.58
C ARG A 282 -4.15 18.92 -11.92
N ASP A 283 -4.39 19.82 -12.86
CA ASP A 283 -3.45 20.86 -13.30
C ASP A 283 -3.12 21.86 -12.18
N ALA A 284 -4.12 22.25 -11.39
CA ALA A 284 -3.93 23.15 -10.26
C ALA A 284 -3.05 22.51 -9.16
N ILE A 285 -3.30 21.25 -8.79
CA ILE A 285 -2.52 20.58 -7.75
C ILE A 285 -1.13 20.13 -8.23
N ALA A 286 -0.92 19.94 -9.54
CA ALA A 286 0.36 19.48 -10.08
C ALA A 286 1.52 20.41 -9.72
N VAL A 287 1.27 21.73 -9.66
CA VAL A 287 2.29 22.75 -9.33
C VAL A 287 2.39 23.07 -7.84
N MET A 288 1.56 22.46 -6.99
CA MET A 288 1.56 22.68 -5.54
C MET A 288 2.56 21.78 -4.82
N SER A 289 3.08 22.25 -3.69
CA SER A 289 3.83 21.40 -2.75
C SER A 289 2.93 20.31 -2.16
N HIS A 290 3.49 19.19 -1.71
CA HIS A 290 2.72 18.13 -1.03
C HIS A 290 1.89 18.67 0.13
N THR A 291 2.49 19.52 0.97
CA THR A 291 1.81 20.12 2.13
C THR A 291 0.61 20.95 1.70
N ASP A 292 0.73 21.75 0.63
CA ASP A 292 -0.37 22.59 0.16
C ASP A 292 -1.48 21.77 -0.50
N ARG A 293 -1.12 20.66 -1.17
CA ARG A 293 -2.10 19.69 -1.67
C ARG A 293 -2.93 19.07 -0.55
N ILE A 294 -2.28 18.63 0.53
CA ILE A 294 -2.97 18.05 1.70
C ILE A 294 -3.85 19.10 2.39
N LYS A 295 -3.38 20.34 2.54
CA LYS A 295 -4.19 21.47 3.07
C LYS A 295 -5.43 21.73 2.23
N LEU A 296 -5.28 21.76 0.90
CA LEU A 296 -6.41 21.97 -0.01
C LEU A 296 -7.45 20.87 0.15
N VAL A 297 -7.03 19.60 0.17
CA VAL A 297 -7.95 18.47 0.35
C VAL A 297 -8.63 18.52 1.72
N GLN A 298 -7.90 18.80 2.80
CA GLN A 298 -8.49 19.01 4.13
C GLN A 298 -9.57 20.10 4.11
N GLN A 299 -9.27 21.25 3.50
CA GLN A 299 -10.23 22.35 3.35
C GLN A 299 -11.50 21.89 2.61
N LYS A 300 -11.35 21.15 1.51
CA LYS A 300 -12.49 20.60 0.76
C LYS A 300 -13.30 19.59 1.56
N LEU A 301 -12.65 18.73 2.33
CA LEU A 301 -13.35 17.79 3.21
C LEU A 301 -14.19 18.53 4.28
N VAL A 302 -13.67 19.62 4.82
CA VAL A 302 -14.40 20.47 5.78
C VAL A 302 -15.56 21.21 5.12
N GLU A 303 -15.35 21.79 3.94
CA GLU A 303 -16.41 22.48 3.15
C GLU A 303 -17.59 21.54 2.82
N HIS A 304 -17.31 20.26 2.60
CA HIS A 304 -18.32 19.23 2.27
C HIS A 304 -18.81 18.44 3.49
N ASN A 305 -18.49 18.86 4.72
CA ASN A 305 -18.88 18.20 5.98
C ASN A 305 -18.45 16.72 6.10
N LEU A 306 -17.38 16.33 5.41
CA LEU A 306 -16.78 15.00 5.57
C LEU A 306 -15.76 14.96 6.72
N LEU A 307 -15.31 16.13 7.17
CA LEU A 307 -14.33 16.26 8.26
C LEU A 307 -14.71 17.42 9.19
N ASP A 308 -14.48 17.25 10.49
CA ASP A 308 -14.57 18.35 11.46
C ASP A 308 -13.37 19.29 11.28
N HIS A 309 -13.62 20.60 11.33
CA HIS A 309 -12.60 21.66 11.22
C HIS A 309 -11.45 21.56 12.24
N ARG A 310 -11.63 20.80 13.33
CA ARG A 310 -10.62 20.57 14.38
C ARG A 310 -9.62 19.47 14.04
N VAL A 311 -9.86 18.69 12.98
CA VAL A 311 -8.97 17.60 12.60
C VAL A 311 -7.68 18.16 12.02
N ASP A 312 -6.56 17.69 12.56
CA ASP A 312 -5.23 18.09 12.14
C ASP A 312 -4.91 17.57 10.72
N ILE A 313 -4.11 18.34 9.99
CA ILE A 313 -3.66 18.00 8.63
C ILE A 313 -2.88 16.69 8.59
N SER A 314 -2.17 16.32 9.67
CA SER A 314 -1.42 15.07 9.79
C SER A 314 -2.30 13.84 9.57
N LEU A 315 -3.60 13.89 9.92
CA LEU A 315 -4.50 12.78 9.64
C LEU A 315 -4.70 12.57 8.13
N ILE A 316 -4.87 13.65 7.36
CA ILE A 316 -5.06 13.57 5.91
C ILE A 316 -3.76 13.13 5.23
N ASP A 317 -2.61 13.58 5.74
CA ASP A 317 -1.31 13.11 5.28
C ASP A 317 -1.12 11.62 5.54
N ASN A 318 -1.55 11.12 6.71
CA ASN A 318 -1.50 9.70 7.06
C ASN A 318 -2.44 8.86 6.17
N VAL A 319 -3.68 9.32 5.94
CA VAL A 319 -4.61 8.71 4.98
C VAL A 319 -3.96 8.62 3.60
N PHE A 320 -3.34 9.72 3.14
CA PHE A 320 -2.64 9.75 1.87
C PHE A 320 -1.51 8.71 1.83
N LYS A 321 -0.62 8.67 2.84
CA LYS A 321 0.49 7.72 2.92
C LYS A 321 0.01 6.26 2.85
N VAL A 322 -1.02 5.92 3.62
CA VAL A 322 -1.58 4.57 3.69
C VAL A 322 -2.25 4.21 2.37
N PHE A 323 -3.07 5.10 1.82
CA PHE A 323 -3.70 4.90 0.52
C PHE A 323 -2.66 4.71 -0.59
N ALA A 324 -1.62 5.54 -0.58
CA ALA A 324 -0.50 5.49 -1.50
C ALA A 324 0.29 4.17 -1.39
N ALA A 325 0.46 3.64 -0.18
CA ALA A 325 1.06 2.33 0.03
C ALA A 325 0.18 1.23 -0.56
N CYS A 326 -1.11 1.20 -0.23
CA CYS A 326 -2.06 0.20 -0.74
C CYS A 326 -2.11 0.16 -2.28
N LEU A 327 -2.16 1.31 -2.95
CA LEU A 327 -2.22 1.35 -4.42
C LEU A 327 -0.95 0.83 -5.10
N ARG A 328 0.19 0.86 -4.40
CA ARG A 328 1.47 0.36 -4.90
C ARG A 328 1.74 -1.08 -4.50
N THR A 329 0.92 -1.69 -3.65
CA THR A 329 1.14 -3.04 -3.15
C THR A 329 0.81 -4.07 -4.25
N PRO A 330 1.80 -4.83 -4.76
CA PRO A 330 1.50 -6.01 -5.55
C PRO A 330 0.96 -7.11 -4.64
N TYR A 331 0.03 -7.92 -5.17
CA TYR A 331 -0.43 -9.12 -4.47
C TYR A 331 -0.69 -10.24 -5.47
N LEU A 332 -0.24 -11.43 -5.10
CA LEU A 332 -0.55 -12.69 -5.77
C LEU A 332 -0.98 -13.69 -4.69
N PRO A 333 -2.25 -14.12 -4.68
CA PRO A 333 -2.76 -14.98 -3.64
C PRO A 333 -2.24 -16.39 -3.82
N THR A 334 -1.99 -17.07 -2.70
CA THR A 334 -1.67 -18.50 -2.69
C THR A 334 -2.97 -19.30 -2.86
N PRO A 335 -3.10 -20.18 -3.87
CA PRO A 335 -4.26 -21.04 -4.03
C PRO A 335 -4.37 -22.10 -2.93
N GLY A 336 -5.58 -22.63 -2.70
CA GLY A 336 -5.75 -23.87 -1.93
C GLY A 336 -6.57 -23.79 -0.64
N ARG A 337 -7.43 -22.78 -0.51
CA ARG A 337 -8.35 -22.69 0.64
C ARG A 337 -9.59 -23.58 0.49
N GLU A 338 -9.97 -24.23 1.58
CA GLU A 338 -11.27 -24.87 1.76
C GLU A 338 -12.23 -23.89 2.48
N GLY A 339 -13.45 -23.66 1.97
CA GLY A 339 -14.45 -22.80 2.62
C GLY A 339 -15.28 -21.96 1.64
N THR A 340 -16.34 -21.32 2.15
CA THR A 340 -17.23 -20.51 1.32
C THR A 340 -16.62 -19.14 1.06
N VAL A 341 -16.36 -18.84 -0.21
CA VAL A 341 -15.98 -17.49 -0.66
C VAL A 341 -17.16 -16.87 -1.40
N LYS A 342 -17.51 -15.65 -1.00
CA LYS A 342 -18.59 -14.86 -1.59
C LYS A 342 -18.05 -13.51 -2.07
N LEU A 343 -18.40 -13.12 -3.28
CA LEU A 343 -18.14 -11.79 -3.82
C LEU A 343 -19.45 -11.00 -3.91
N ILE A 344 -19.53 -9.88 -3.20
CA ILE A 344 -20.62 -8.91 -3.36
C ILE A 344 -20.14 -7.88 -4.39
N VAL A 345 -20.79 -7.83 -5.55
CA VAL A 345 -20.45 -6.89 -6.63
C VAL A 345 -21.34 -5.66 -6.50
N LEU A 346 -20.73 -4.48 -6.39
CA LEU A 346 -21.46 -3.22 -6.27
C LEU A 346 -21.56 -2.51 -7.63
N HIS A 347 -22.56 -1.65 -7.76
CA HIS A 347 -22.84 -0.89 -8.97
C HIS A 347 -21.96 0.36 -9.05
N ASP A 348 -21.50 0.72 -10.25
CA ASP A 348 -20.84 2.00 -10.52
C ASP A 348 -21.80 2.90 -11.31
N GLU A 349 -22.29 3.96 -10.67
CA GLU A 349 -23.23 4.92 -11.27
C GLU A 349 -22.62 5.73 -12.42
N ARG A 350 -21.30 5.72 -12.57
CA ARG A 350 -20.60 6.40 -13.67
C ARG A 350 -20.59 5.56 -14.96
N LEU A 351 -20.91 4.27 -14.86
CA LEU A 351 -20.95 3.34 -15.98
C LEU A 351 -22.40 3.09 -16.40
N ASP A 352 -22.60 2.84 -17.69
CA ASP A 352 -23.88 2.32 -18.19
C ASP A 352 -24.07 0.83 -17.80
N GLU A 353 -25.23 0.26 -18.10
CA GLU A 353 -25.54 -1.15 -17.80
C GLU A 353 -24.48 -2.11 -18.37
N ARG A 354 -24.05 -1.84 -19.62
CA ARG A 354 -23.03 -2.64 -20.29
C ARG A 354 -21.67 -2.55 -19.58
N GLY A 355 -21.26 -1.35 -19.18
CA GLY A 355 -20.02 -1.12 -18.44
C GLY A 355 -20.02 -1.82 -17.08
N ASN A 356 -21.14 -1.78 -16.37
CA ASN A 356 -21.31 -2.53 -15.13
C ASN A 356 -21.26 -4.05 -15.35
N ASP A 357 -21.87 -4.56 -16.42
CA ASP A 357 -21.79 -5.99 -16.78
C ASP A 357 -20.39 -6.43 -17.19
N GLU A 358 -19.62 -5.58 -17.87
CA GLU A 358 -18.22 -5.81 -18.20
C GLU A 358 -17.34 -5.83 -16.94
N ARG A 359 -17.52 -4.84 -16.04
CA ARG A 359 -16.83 -4.77 -14.75
C ARG A 359 -17.12 -5.98 -13.88
N LYS A 360 -18.40 -6.34 -13.71
CA LYS A 360 -18.84 -7.52 -12.97
C LYS A 360 -18.20 -8.78 -13.51
N ARG A 361 -18.24 -8.99 -14.83
CA ARG A 361 -17.57 -10.15 -15.46
C ARG A 361 -16.08 -10.18 -15.16
N ALA A 362 -15.39 -9.05 -15.22
CA ALA A 362 -13.96 -8.97 -14.91
C ALA A 362 -13.66 -9.33 -13.44
N LEU A 363 -14.45 -8.80 -12.49
CA LEU A 363 -14.31 -9.09 -11.06
C LEU A 363 -14.53 -10.58 -10.76
N VAL A 364 -15.64 -11.13 -11.24
CA VAL A 364 -16.00 -12.54 -11.03
C VAL A 364 -14.95 -13.45 -11.68
N GLN A 365 -14.60 -13.23 -12.94
CA GLN A 365 -13.59 -14.05 -13.63
C GLN A 365 -12.22 -13.98 -12.95
N GLY A 366 -11.82 -12.81 -12.45
CA GLY A 366 -10.57 -12.65 -11.73
C GLY A 366 -10.54 -13.49 -10.46
N TRP A 367 -11.57 -13.37 -9.62
CA TRP A 367 -11.63 -14.10 -8.36
C TRP A 367 -11.90 -15.59 -8.54
N SER A 368 -12.65 -16.01 -9.56
CA SER A 368 -12.86 -17.43 -9.86
C SER A 368 -11.58 -18.18 -10.25
N ARG A 369 -10.53 -17.47 -10.71
CA ARG A 369 -9.20 -18.08 -10.94
C ARG A 369 -8.49 -18.44 -9.64
N VAL A 370 -8.77 -17.69 -8.57
CA VAL A 370 -8.20 -17.90 -7.24
C VAL A 370 -9.07 -18.89 -6.45
N PHE A 371 -10.39 -18.72 -6.54
CA PHE A 371 -11.41 -19.51 -5.85
C PHE A 371 -12.40 -20.10 -6.87
N PRO A 372 -12.17 -21.33 -7.37
CA PRO A 372 -13.04 -21.94 -8.38
C PRO A 372 -14.51 -22.05 -7.96
N GLU A 373 -14.77 -22.26 -6.67
CA GLU A 373 -16.11 -22.39 -6.06
C GLU A 373 -16.68 -21.04 -5.57
N LEU A 374 -16.17 -19.91 -6.07
CA LEU A 374 -16.65 -18.58 -5.71
C LEU A 374 -18.15 -18.42 -6.04
N THR A 375 -18.91 -17.96 -5.06
CA THR A 375 -20.28 -17.44 -5.28
C THR A 375 -20.24 -15.93 -5.39
N TYR A 376 -21.18 -15.34 -6.15
CA TYR A 376 -21.31 -13.88 -6.20
C TYR A 376 -22.76 -13.44 -6.16
N VAL A 377 -22.99 -12.23 -5.65
CA VAL A 377 -24.29 -11.57 -5.57
C VAL A 377 -24.15 -10.09 -5.93
N ASP A 378 -25.17 -9.54 -6.60
CA ASP A 378 -25.22 -8.11 -6.89
C ASP A 378 -25.71 -7.33 -5.66
N GLY A 379 -25.13 -6.15 -5.42
CA GLY A 379 -25.53 -5.20 -4.40
C GLY A 379 -26.02 -3.88 -4.98
N ASP A 380 -26.98 -3.26 -4.31
CA ASP A 380 -27.76 -2.12 -4.83
C ASP A 380 -27.14 -0.74 -4.53
N ALA A 381 -25.83 -0.69 -4.30
CA ALA A 381 -25.13 0.50 -3.84
C ALA A 381 -23.82 0.72 -4.61
N THR A 382 -23.24 1.92 -4.47
CA THR A 382 -21.91 2.21 -4.98
C THR A 382 -20.81 1.79 -4.01
N HIS A 383 -19.60 1.60 -4.54
CA HIS A 383 -18.40 1.18 -3.79
C HIS A 383 -18.22 1.91 -2.46
N SER A 384 -18.33 3.24 -2.47
CA SER A 384 -18.08 4.10 -1.32
C SER A 384 -19.28 4.24 -0.37
N ARG A 385 -20.51 3.96 -0.83
CA ARG A 385 -21.74 4.19 -0.06
C ARG A 385 -22.38 2.92 0.52
N ALA A 386 -21.98 1.73 0.07
CA ALA A 386 -22.58 0.47 0.51
C ALA A 386 -22.53 0.23 2.03
N LEU A 387 -21.55 0.82 2.72
CA LEU A 387 -21.36 0.71 4.18
C LEU A 387 -22.11 1.78 4.99
N ARG A 388 -22.93 2.62 4.34
CA ARG A 388 -23.73 3.68 4.99
C ARG A 388 -25.21 3.47 4.77
N GLU A 389 -26.03 4.10 5.60
CA GLU A 389 -27.46 4.21 5.34
C GLU A 389 -27.76 4.94 4.01
N PRO A 390 -28.80 4.52 3.26
CA PRO A 390 -29.75 3.44 3.56
C PRO A 390 -29.30 2.03 3.12
N PHE A 391 -28.09 1.88 2.57
CA PHE A 391 -27.64 0.66 1.86
C PHE A 391 -27.11 -0.44 2.76
N VAL A 392 -26.49 -0.06 3.89
CA VAL A 392 -25.80 -0.99 4.81
C VAL A 392 -26.70 -2.09 5.37
N GLY A 393 -28.02 -1.85 5.46
CA GLY A 393 -29.00 -2.87 5.82
C GLY A 393 -29.06 -4.03 4.82
N ARG A 394 -29.15 -3.73 3.51
CA ARG A 394 -29.16 -4.75 2.47
C ARG A 394 -27.81 -5.46 2.38
N LEU A 395 -26.71 -4.71 2.50
CA LEU A 395 -25.36 -5.27 2.52
C LEU A 395 -25.19 -6.29 3.66
N ALA A 396 -25.67 -5.97 4.86
CA ALA A 396 -25.64 -6.90 6.00
C ALA A 396 -26.42 -8.19 5.70
N SER A 397 -27.59 -8.11 5.06
CA SER A 397 -28.33 -9.30 4.63
C SER A 397 -27.55 -10.15 3.64
N LEU A 398 -26.91 -9.55 2.64
CA LEU A 398 -26.11 -10.27 1.63
C LEU A 398 -24.90 -11.00 2.24
N ILE A 399 -24.31 -10.45 3.31
CA ILE A 399 -23.22 -11.06 4.08
C ILE A 399 -23.71 -12.28 4.88
N LEU A 400 -24.97 -12.28 5.33
CA LEU A 400 -25.55 -13.31 6.20
C LEU A 400 -26.30 -14.42 5.46
N GLU A 401 -26.81 -14.14 4.26
CA GLU A 401 -27.24 -15.15 3.28
C GLU A 401 -26.08 -16.10 2.94
#